data_AF-A0A2U1L1I4-F1
#
_entry.id   AF-A0A2U1L1I4-F1
#
_cell.length_a   1.000
_cell.length_b   1.000
_cell.length_c   1.000
_cell.angle_alpha   90.00
_cell.angle_beta   90.00
_cell.angle_gamma   90.00
#
_symmetry.space_group_name_H-M   'P 1'
#
loop_
_entity.id
_entity.type
_entity.pdbx_description
1 polymer ?
#
loop_
_entity_poly.entity_id
_entity_poly.type
_entity_poly.pdbx_seq_one_letter_code
_entity_poly.pdbx_strand_id
1 'polypeptide(L)'
;MVEEFCPSNEMQKLEEELWNHTMVGANHAGYTDKFHELARMVPHLVTPESKRIDRYIHGLVPQIRAMVRAMEPTTLLSAIHKAGAPTDEAVRSGTLAKTSEKKEGGG
;
A
#
# COMPACT_ATOMS: atom_id res chain seq x y z
N MET A 1 3.89 34.20 1.66
CA MET A 1 2.83 33.81 0.71
C MET A 1 3.52 33.07 -0.43
N VAL A 2 3.50 31.75 -0.39
CA VAL A 2 3.92 30.90 -1.50
C VAL A 2 2.96 29.73 -1.49
N GLU A 3 1.79 29.91 -2.10
CA GLU A 3 1.05 28.75 -2.61
C GLU A 3 1.88 28.27 -3.79
N GLU A 4 2.79 27.35 -3.49
CA GLU A 4 3.60 26.65 -4.46
C GLU A 4 2.63 25.90 -5.37
N PHE A 5 2.37 26.48 -6.54
CA PHE A 5 1.47 25.96 -7.54
C PHE A 5 2.12 24.69 -8.08
N CYS A 6 1.87 23.54 -7.44
CA CYS A 6 2.17 22.26 -8.01
C CYS A 6 1.42 22.21 -9.35
N PRO A 7 2.11 22.22 -10.51
CA PRO A 7 1.43 22.19 -11.80
C PRO A 7 0.44 21.05 -11.80
N SER A 8 -0.78 21.28 -12.30
CA SER A 8 -1.87 20.30 -12.24
C SER A 8 -1.50 18.91 -12.80
N ASN A 9 -0.45 18.81 -13.63
CA ASN A 9 0.12 17.55 -14.09
C ASN A 9 0.80 16.73 -12.98
N GLU A 10 1.52 17.37 -12.05
CA GLU A 10 2.22 16.68 -10.96
C GLU A 10 1.23 16.11 -9.94
N MET A 11 0.18 16.87 -9.60
CA MET A 11 -0.86 16.36 -8.73
C MET A 11 -1.58 15.15 -9.34
N GLN A 12 -1.95 15.22 -10.63
CA GLN A 12 -2.54 14.07 -11.35
C GLN A 12 -1.64 12.84 -11.35
N LYS A 13 -0.32 13.01 -11.51
CA LYS A 13 0.64 11.90 -11.44
C LYS A 13 0.64 11.24 -10.07
N LEU A 14 0.60 12.03 -8.99
CA LEU A 14 0.56 11.49 -7.62
C LEU A 14 -0.76 10.75 -7.33
N GLU A 15 -1.87 11.27 -7.86
CA GLU A 15 -3.18 10.60 -7.77
C GLU A 15 -3.16 9.25 -8.49
N GLU A 16 -2.61 9.21 -9.71
CA GLU A 16 -2.45 7.98 -10.50
C GLU A 16 -1.49 7.00 -9.82
N GLU A 17 -0.37 7.49 -9.28
CA GLU A 17 0.60 6.68 -8.54
C GLU A 17 -0.06 6.02 -7.32
N LEU A 18 -0.84 6.76 -6.53
CA LEU A 18 -1.61 6.18 -5.42
C LEU A 18 -2.64 5.16 -5.91
N TRP A 19 -3.28 5.41 -7.04
CA TRP A 19 -4.31 4.51 -7.57
C TRP A 19 -3.74 3.19 -8.08
N ASN A 20 -2.56 3.24 -8.69
CA ASN A 20 -1.84 2.10 -9.25
C ASN A 20 -0.88 1.44 -8.26
N HIS A 21 -0.65 2.04 -7.08
CA HIS A 21 0.19 1.48 -6.03
C HIS A 21 -0.40 0.18 -5.50
N THR A 22 0.35 -0.91 -5.68
CA THR A 22 -0.03 -2.26 -5.29
C THR A 22 1.14 -2.96 -4.61
N MET A 23 0.82 -3.89 -3.71
CA MET A 23 1.79 -4.72 -3.02
C MET A 23 2.40 -5.72 -4.00
N VAL A 24 3.73 -5.78 -4.02
CA VAL A 24 4.49 -6.70 -4.89
C VAL A 24 5.09 -7.82 -4.04
N GLY A 25 4.74 -9.06 -4.37
CA GLY A 25 5.17 -10.24 -3.61
C GLY A 25 4.78 -10.13 -2.14
N ALA A 26 5.75 -10.35 -1.25
CA ALA A 26 5.57 -10.26 0.19
C ALA A 26 6.05 -8.92 0.82
N ASN A 27 6.34 -7.88 0.02
CA ASN A 27 6.86 -6.61 0.55
C ASN A 27 5.76 -5.74 1.15
N HIS A 28 5.23 -6.16 2.31
CA HIS A 28 4.17 -5.47 3.03
C HIS A 28 4.67 -4.16 3.65
N ALA A 29 5.88 -4.14 4.20
CA ALA A 29 6.49 -2.95 4.79
C ALA A 29 6.69 -1.85 3.74
N GLY A 30 7.39 -2.15 2.63
CA GLY A 30 7.63 -1.16 1.57
C GLY A 30 6.34 -0.69 0.88
N TYR A 31 5.34 -1.57 0.74
CA TYR A 31 4.01 -1.16 0.29
C TYR A 31 3.38 -0.13 1.24
N THR A 32 3.44 -0.40 2.55
CA THR A 32 2.84 0.46 3.59
C THR A 32 3.53 1.81 3.68
N ASP A 33 4.87 1.83 3.66
CA ASP A 33 5.66 3.05 3.72
C ASP A 33 5.34 3.97 2.54
N LYS A 34 5.38 3.42 1.32
CA LYS A 34 5.06 4.19 0.10
C LYS A 34 3.60 4.64 0.06
N PHE A 35 2.67 3.83 0.56
CA PHE A 35 1.27 4.24 0.69
C PHE A 35 1.13 5.46 1.61
N HIS A 36 1.82 5.49 2.75
CA HIS A 36 1.80 6.62 3.67
C HIS A 36 2.38 7.91 3.04
N GLU A 37 3.47 7.79 2.28
CA GLU A 37 4.03 8.91 1.53
C GLU A 37 3.03 9.49 0.54
N LEU A 38 2.44 8.65 -0.31
CA LEU A 38 1.45 9.05 -1.32
C LEU A 38 0.19 9.64 -0.67
N ALA A 39 -0.33 9.00 0.38
CA ALA A 39 -1.51 9.46 1.12
C ALA A 39 -1.31 10.83 1.78
N ARG A 40 -0.05 11.19 2.13
CA ARG A 40 0.30 12.52 2.64
C ARG A 40 0.30 13.58 1.54
N MET A 41 0.69 13.22 0.32
CA MET A 41 0.75 14.14 -0.82
C MET A 41 -0.61 14.39 -1.47
N VAL A 42 -1.50 13.39 -1.50
CA VAL A 42 -2.87 13.49 -2.06
C VAL A 42 -3.96 13.17 -1.02
N PRO A 43 -4.07 13.96 0.06
CA PRO A 43 -4.93 13.64 1.21
C PRO A 43 -6.42 13.62 0.87
N HIS A 44 -6.86 14.32 -0.18
CA HIS A 44 -8.27 14.36 -0.62
C HIS A 44 -8.78 13.01 -1.16
N LEU A 45 -7.89 12.17 -1.72
CA LEU A 45 -8.27 10.83 -2.20
C LEU A 45 -8.45 9.82 -1.05
N VAL A 46 -7.81 10.07 0.08
CA VAL A 46 -7.83 9.19 1.27
C VAL A 46 -8.63 9.80 2.43
N THR A 47 -9.47 10.80 2.15
CA THR A 47 -10.37 11.42 3.15
C THR A 47 -11.82 11.19 2.71
N PRO A 48 -12.71 10.68 3.59
CA PRO A 48 -12.51 10.32 5.00
C PRO A 48 -11.75 8.99 5.21
N GLU A 49 -11.53 8.60 6.47
CA GLU A 49 -10.76 7.39 6.84
C GLU A 49 -11.26 6.11 6.16
N SER A 50 -12.56 5.98 5.90
CA SER A 50 -13.09 4.83 5.15
C SER A 50 -12.47 4.68 3.76
N LYS A 51 -12.29 5.79 3.02
CA LYS A 51 -11.61 5.76 1.72
C LYS A 51 -10.14 5.36 1.85
N ARG A 52 -9.48 5.80 2.92
CA ARG A 52 -8.08 5.43 3.21
C ARG A 52 -7.95 3.92 3.43
N ILE A 53 -8.85 3.34 4.22
CA ILE A 53 -8.90 1.90 4.48
C ILE A 53 -9.17 1.14 3.19
N ASP A 54 -10.19 1.54 2.43
CA ASP A 54 -10.55 0.89 1.16
C ASP A 54 -9.40 0.94 0.16
N ARG A 55 -8.74 2.09 0.01
CA ARG A 55 -7.62 2.27 -0.91
C ARG A 55 -6.41 1.43 -0.50
N TYR A 56 -6.12 1.34 0.80
CA TYR A 56 -5.06 0.50 1.33
C TYR A 56 -5.34 -0.98 1.10
N ILE A 57 -6.56 -1.45 1.39
CA ILE A 57 -6.97 -2.86 1.19
C ILE A 57 -6.94 -3.21 -0.31
N HIS A 58 -7.39 -2.30 -1.18
CA HIS A 58 -7.46 -2.55 -2.61
C HIS A 58 -6.08 -2.85 -3.23
N GLY A 59 -5.04 -2.15 -2.75
CA GLY A 59 -3.66 -2.34 -3.22
C GLY A 59 -2.96 -3.58 -2.66
N LEU A 60 -3.53 -4.28 -1.68
CA LEU A 60 -2.98 -5.56 -1.21
C LEU A 60 -3.11 -6.64 -2.29
N VAL A 61 -2.20 -7.62 -2.26
CA VAL A 61 -2.31 -8.79 -3.14
C VAL A 61 -3.64 -9.53 -2.89
N PRO A 62 -4.26 -10.14 -3.92
CA PRO A 62 -5.66 -10.60 -3.85
C PRO A 62 -5.99 -11.51 -2.66
N GLN A 63 -5.08 -12.40 -2.30
CA GLN A 63 -5.26 -13.35 -1.19
C GLN A 63 -5.32 -12.63 0.16
N ILE A 64 -4.37 -11.72 0.41
CA ILE A 64 -4.29 -10.95 1.65
C ILE A 64 -5.44 -9.95 1.72
N ARG A 65 -5.79 -9.34 0.59
CA ARG A 65 -6.95 -8.45 0.46
C ARG A 65 -8.25 -9.10 0.92
N ALA A 66 -8.52 -10.34 0.48
CA ALA A 66 -9.73 -11.07 0.87
C ALA A 66 -9.77 -11.32 2.39
N MET A 67 -8.64 -11.73 2.98
CA MET A 67 -8.52 -11.98 4.42
C MET A 67 -8.71 -10.71 5.23
N VAL A 68 -8.01 -9.62 4.88
CA VAL A 68 -8.12 -8.35 5.61
C VAL A 68 -9.53 -7.77 5.51
N ARG A 69 -10.18 -7.87 4.34
CA ARG A 69 -11.57 -7.42 4.18
C ARG A 69 -12.54 -8.19 5.09
N ALA A 70 -12.37 -9.50 5.23
CA ALA A 70 -13.17 -10.33 6.12
C ALA A 70 -12.96 -10.00 7.61
N MET A 71 -11.83 -9.37 7.97
CA MET A 71 -11.53 -8.95 9.33
C MET A 71 -12.08 -7.55 9.68
N GLU A 72 -12.76 -6.89 8.74
CA GLU A 72 -13.46 -5.60 8.90
C GLU A 72 -12.66 -4.55 9.70
N PRO A 73 -11.49 -4.10 9.20
CA PRO A 73 -10.72 -3.07 9.87
C PRO A 73 -11.49 -1.75 9.93
N THR A 74 -11.54 -1.15 11.12
CA THR A 74 -12.20 0.14 11.35
C THR A 74 -11.23 1.33 11.28
N THR A 75 -9.93 1.07 11.24
CA THR A 75 -8.87 2.09 11.11
C THR A 75 -7.79 1.62 10.15
N LEU A 76 -7.03 2.57 9.57
CA LEU A 76 -5.89 2.21 8.70
C LEU A 76 -4.86 1.34 9.44
N LEU A 77 -4.53 1.68 10.69
CA LEU A 77 -3.57 0.91 11.49
C LEU A 77 -4.06 -0.51 11.74
N SER A 78 -5.37 -0.69 11.95
CA SER A 78 -5.98 -2.02 12.06
C SER A 78 -5.81 -2.81 10.77
N ALA A 79 -6.03 -2.20 9.60
CA ALA A 79 -5.82 -2.84 8.30
C ALA A 79 -4.34 -3.24 8.07
N ILE A 80 -3.39 -2.37 8.44
CA ILE A 80 -1.95 -2.64 8.34
C ILE A 80 -1.57 -3.82 9.22
N HIS A 81 -1.94 -3.82 10.50
CA HIS A 81 -1.63 -4.92 11.42
C HIS A 81 -2.27 -6.24 10.98
N LYS A 82 -3.54 -6.20 10.53
CA LYS A 82 -4.26 -7.38 10.05
C LYS A 82 -3.67 -7.96 8.76
N ALA A 83 -2.94 -7.19 7.96
CA ALA A 83 -2.29 -7.66 6.73
C ALA A 83 -0.97 -8.43 6.99
N GLY A 84 -0.30 -8.17 8.11
CA GLY A 84 1.03 -8.73 8.41
C GLY A 84 1.04 -10.26 8.52
N ALA A 85 0.29 -10.81 9.48
CA ALA A 85 0.28 -12.26 9.72
C ALA A 85 -0.18 -13.10 8.50
N PRO A 86 -1.24 -12.70 7.76
CA PRO A 86 -1.58 -13.33 6.49
C PRO A 86 -0.44 -13.31 5.46
N THR A 87 0.32 -12.21 5.37
CA THR A 87 1.46 -12.10 4.44
C THR A 87 2.55 -13.10 4.81
N ASP A 88 2.89 -13.19 6.11
CA ASP A 88 3.90 -14.14 6.60
C ASP A 88 3.50 -15.59 6.36
N GLU A 89 2.21 -15.92 6.55
CA GLU A 89 1.68 -17.26 6.26
C GLU A 89 1.70 -17.57 4.76
N ALA A 90 1.34 -16.60 3.92
CA ALA A 90 1.39 -16.77 2.47
C ALA A 90 2.82 -17.00 1.97
N VAL A 91 3.83 -16.41 2.63
CA VAL A 91 5.24 -16.71 2.38
C VAL A 91 5.63 -18.12 2.85
N ARG A 92 5.23 -18.52 4.06
CA ARG A 92 5.52 -19.86 4.61
C ARG A 92 4.92 -20.99 3.75
N SER A 93 3.71 -20.80 3.26
CA SER A 93 3.01 -21.75 2.39
C SER A 93 3.53 -21.78 0.96
N GLY A 94 4.45 -20.87 0.59
CA GLY A 94 4.99 -20.75 -0.77
C GLY A 94 4.04 -20.07 -1.77
N THR A 95 2.93 -19.50 -1.29
CA THR A 95 1.91 -18.88 -2.13
C THR A 95 2.31 -17.45 -2.56
N LEU A 96 3.15 -16.76 -1.78
CA LEU A 96 3.80 -15.50 -2.16
C LEU A 96 5.32 -15.68 -2.22
N ALA A 97 5.92 -15.15 -3.28
CA ALA A 97 7.37 -15.06 -3.38
C ALA A 97 7.90 -14.04 -2.35
N LYS A 98 8.95 -14.43 -1.61
CA LYS A 98 9.76 -13.46 -0.87
C LYS A 98 10.32 -12.48 -1.88
N THR A 99 10.22 -11.18 -1.58
CA THR A 99 10.96 -10.19 -2.37
C THR A 99 12.43 -10.46 -2.16
N SER A 100 13.06 -11.03 -3.19
CA SER A 100 14.51 -11.10 -3.28
C SER A 100 14.97 -9.70 -3.61
N GLU A 101 15.56 -9.00 -2.63
CA GLU A 101 16.50 -7.94 -2.97
C GLU A 101 17.58 -8.59 -3.82
N LYS A 102 17.61 -8.23 -5.11
CA LYS A 102 18.68 -8.61 -6.01
C LYS A 102 19.96 -8.03 -5.40
N LYS A 103 20.77 -8.85 -4.72
CA LYS A 103 22.16 -8.51 -4.52
C LYS A 103 22.80 -8.52 -5.91
N GLU A 104 22.92 -7.34 -6.51
CA GLU A 104 23.97 -7.11 -7.51
C GLU A 104 25.31 -7.24 -6.78
N GLY A 105 25.79 -8.47 -6.66
CA GLY A 105 27.18 -8.77 -6.38
C GLY A 105 27.87 -9.01 -7.71
N GLY A 106 28.47 -7.96 -8.25
CA GLY A 106 29.45 -8.09 -9.32
C GLY A 106 30.65 -8.92 -8.85
N GLY A 107 31.18 -9.73 -9.76
CA GLY A 107 32.39 -10.54 -9.63
C GLY A 107 32.63 -11.28 -10.92
#